data_AF-A0A6P0KU19-F1
#
_entry.id   AF-A0A6P0KU19-F1
#
_cell.length_a   1.000
_cell.length_b   1.000
_cell.length_c   1.000
_cell.angle_alpha   90.00
_cell.angle_beta   90.00
_cell.angle_gamma   90.00
#
_symmetry.space_group_name_H-M   'P 1'
#
loop_
_entity.id
_entity.type
_entity.pdbx_description
1 polymer ?
#
loop_
_entity_poly.entity_id
_entity_poly.type
_entity_poly.pdbx_seq_one_letter_code
_entity_poly.pdbx_strand_id
1 'polypeptide(L)'
;MSNRYSDLWKSQKWKKLRQNLFRLQKRVYKAVRDGDLKKARSLQKLILKSRSAQLLAVRQVTQLNKGKKTAGVDGLSSLSYRQRVKLVETLNDCASDWRHNRLREIPIPKKNGKVRMLKIPTIADRAWQCLIKYALEPAHEATFSAHSYGFRTGRCAQDVQKRLQLHLKSDAKGITKRIIELDIKKCFDRISHSSIMDKVIAPAKIKVGIFRCLKAGINPEFPEQGTPQGGVVSPLLANIALNGIEEIHPSLRYADDMVIILKPNDNAEKILNKIKVFLAERGMEISEEKTKLTKTTDGFDFLGWNFRVQKNGKFRSIPSVENHRNIRKKIKAVVNSSNFGAEVKAQKLAPIVRGWRNYHKNCDMSSSRDSLWFINNTAHRKFRKEKKVSRYRADELCKKGFPKVGYKQNQHVNVRGTKSPYDGDLVYWSNRNSRLYSDATSEALKKQKQSCGFCGLKFLEDESVHLHHIDGNHDNWKPKNLLAVHQSCHQQIHWSTPKGEDI
;
A
#
# COMPACT_ATOMS: atom_id res chain seq x y z
N MET A 1 10.94 36.70 -7.71
CA MET A 1 11.14 35.91 -6.46
C MET A 1 10.65 34.45 -6.53
N SER A 2 9.54 34.12 -7.21
CA SER A 2 9.03 32.74 -7.31
C SER A 2 10.02 31.75 -7.95
N ASN A 3 10.75 32.19 -9.00
CA ASN A 3 11.73 31.36 -9.70
C ASN A 3 12.88 30.89 -8.78
N ARG A 4 13.42 31.75 -7.91
CA ARG A 4 14.50 31.39 -6.97
C ARG A 4 14.15 30.19 -6.08
N TYR A 5 12.94 30.15 -5.51
CA TYR A 5 12.51 29.02 -4.66
C TYR A 5 12.20 27.75 -5.46
N SER A 6 11.67 27.90 -6.68
CA SER A 6 11.50 26.79 -7.62
C SER A 6 12.85 26.15 -7.95
N ASP A 7 13.85 26.97 -8.31
CA ASP A 7 15.18 26.51 -8.69
C ASP A 7 15.89 25.87 -7.49
N LEU A 8 15.79 26.47 -6.30
CA LEU A 8 16.28 25.87 -5.06
C LEU A 8 15.66 24.48 -4.80
N TRP A 9 14.37 24.30 -5.04
CA TRP A 9 13.72 23.00 -4.85
C TRP A 9 14.08 21.97 -5.93
N LYS A 10 14.08 22.39 -7.20
CA LYS A 10 14.38 21.51 -8.34
C LYS A 10 15.85 21.09 -8.38
N SER A 11 16.77 21.97 -7.99
CA SER A 11 18.23 21.72 -7.95
C SER A 11 18.70 20.81 -6.80
N GLN A 12 17.81 20.45 -5.86
CA GLN A 12 18.17 19.54 -4.78
C GLN A 12 18.69 18.20 -5.34
N LYS A 13 19.77 17.69 -4.73
CA LYS A 13 20.39 16.40 -5.13
C LYS A 13 19.56 15.21 -4.62
N TRP A 14 18.34 15.03 -5.11
CA TRP A 14 17.34 14.07 -4.60
C TRP A 14 17.87 12.64 -4.48
N LYS A 15 18.68 12.18 -5.44
CA LYS A 15 19.36 10.88 -5.38
C LYS A 15 20.20 10.73 -4.11
N LYS A 16 21.03 11.73 -3.80
CA LYS A 16 21.91 11.73 -2.63
C LYS A 16 21.11 11.78 -1.33
N LEU A 17 20.03 12.56 -1.29
CA LEU A 17 19.15 12.65 -0.12
C LEU A 17 18.55 11.27 0.21
N ARG A 18 18.10 10.51 -0.80
CA ARG A 18 17.58 9.13 -0.62
C ARG A 18 18.64 8.19 -0.07
N GLN A 19 19.83 8.20 -0.67
CA GLN A 19 20.95 7.37 -0.20
C GLN A 19 21.30 7.66 1.27
N ASN A 20 21.32 8.94 1.65
CA ASN A 20 21.63 9.36 3.01
C ASN A 20 20.56 8.87 4.00
N LEU A 21 19.27 9.05 3.68
CA LEU A 21 18.18 8.56 4.52
C LEU A 21 18.23 7.04 4.66
N PHE A 22 18.32 6.32 3.54
CA PHE A 22 18.35 4.86 3.54
C PHE A 22 19.55 4.30 4.32
N ARG A 23 20.73 4.95 4.25
CA ARG A 23 21.90 4.59 5.07
C ARG A 23 21.59 4.69 6.57
N LEU A 24 20.90 5.74 7.01
CA LEU A 24 20.50 5.88 8.42
C LEU A 24 19.47 4.83 8.82
N GLN A 25 18.47 4.58 7.98
CA GLN A 25 17.42 3.57 8.24
C GLN A 25 18.00 2.16 8.38
N LYS A 26 18.94 1.75 7.52
CA LYS A 26 19.66 0.47 7.67
C LYS A 26 20.40 0.37 9.01
N ARG A 27 21.01 1.46 9.46
CA ARG A 27 21.70 1.49 10.77
C ARG A 27 20.73 1.36 11.94
N VAL A 28 19.53 1.97 11.84
CA VAL A 28 18.47 1.81 12.84
C VAL A 28 18.01 0.35 12.88
N TYR A 29 17.71 -0.23 11.72
CA TYR A 29 17.31 -1.64 11.61
C TYR A 29 18.35 -2.57 12.23
N LYS A 30 19.63 -2.41 11.86
CA LYS A 30 20.73 -3.19 12.42
C LYS A 30 20.85 -3.02 13.94
N ALA A 31 20.80 -1.79 14.45
CA ALA A 31 20.91 -1.54 15.89
C ALA A 31 19.81 -2.24 16.70
N VAL A 32 18.57 -2.28 16.20
CA VAL A 32 17.47 -3.02 16.87
C VAL A 32 17.68 -4.52 16.76
N ARG A 33 18.14 -5.04 15.61
CA ARG A 33 18.47 -6.47 15.45
C ARG A 33 19.57 -6.92 16.40
N ASP A 34 20.55 -6.06 16.66
CA ASP A 34 21.67 -6.31 17.58
C ASP A 34 21.29 -6.08 19.06
N GLY A 35 20.04 -5.67 19.36
CA GLY A 35 19.57 -5.37 20.72
C GLY A 35 19.98 -4.00 21.28
N ASP A 36 20.74 -3.20 20.53
CA ASP A 36 21.22 -1.87 20.94
C ASP A 36 20.16 -0.78 20.73
N LEU A 37 19.18 -0.74 21.64
CA LEU A 37 18.09 0.24 21.63
C LEU A 37 18.59 1.67 21.88
N LYS A 38 19.71 1.87 22.56
CA LYS A 38 20.29 3.19 22.82
C LYS A 38 20.77 3.82 21.51
N LYS A 39 21.53 3.06 20.72
CA LYS A 39 21.99 3.47 19.39
C LYS A 39 20.84 3.64 18.41
N ALA A 40 19.85 2.73 18.43
CA ALA A 40 18.65 2.87 17.60
C ALA A 40 17.95 4.23 17.86
N ARG A 41 17.72 4.57 19.13
CA ARG A 41 17.11 5.86 19.52
C ARG A 41 17.98 7.07 19.13
N SER A 42 19.32 6.97 19.24
CA SER A 42 20.24 8.02 18.78
C SER A 42 20.12 8.26 17.26
N LEU A 43 20.11 7.18 16.48
CA LEU A 43 19.97 7.24 15.03
C LEU A 43 18.60 7.77 14.60
N GLN A 44 17.53 7.43 15.32
CA GLN A 44 16.20 8.01 15.10
C GLN A 44 16.21 9.53 15.30
N LYS A 45 16.85 10.04 16.36
CA LYS A 45 17.04 11.49 16.57
C LYS A 45 17.82 12.13 15.41
N LEU A 46 18.83 11.44 14.90
CA LEU A 46 19.62 11.90 13.75
C LEU A 46 18.80 11.97 12.46
N ILE A 47 17.91 10.99 12.23
CA ILE A 47 16.99 11.01 11.07
C ILE A 47 16.08 12.25 11.12
N LEU A 48 15.51 12.59 12.29
CA LEU A 48 14.63 13.75 12.43
C LEU A 48 15.34 15.08 12.10
N LYS A 49 16.60 15.22 12.51
CA LYS A 49 17.42 16.42 12.24
C LYS A 49 18.06 16.41 10.85
N SER A 50 17.94 15.32 10.09
CA SER A 50 18.57 15.21 8.79
C SER A 50 17.79 16.02 7.75
N ARG A 51 18.46 17.00 7.14
CA ARG A 51 17.92 17.76 6.00
C ARG A 51 17.46 16.85 4.86
N SER A 52 18.13 15.71 4.67
CA SER A 52 17.73 14.70 3.68
C SER A 52 16.36 14.11 3.99
N ALA A 53 16.11 13.73 5.25
CA ALA A 53 14.84 13.15 5.67
C ALA A 53 13.69 14.17 5.61
N GLN A 54 13.94 15.40 6.06
CA GLN A 54 12.94 16.48 6.07
C GLN A 54 12.49 16.86 4.65
N LEU A 55 13.45 17.06 3.72
CA LEU A 55 13.13 17.36 2.32
C LEU A 55 12.33 16.23 1.65
N LEU A 56 12.73 14.97 1.91
CA LEU A 56 12.01 13.80 1.38
C LEU A 56 10.60 13.69 1.97
N ALA A 57 10.42 13.96 3.28
CA ALA A 57 9.11 13.91 3.92
C ALA A 57 8.15 14.97 3.35
N VAL A 58 8.62 16.21 3.19
CA VAL A 58 7.82 17.29 2.57
C VAL A 58 7.48 16.94 1.12
N ARG A 59 8.46 16.44 0.36
CA ARG A 59 8.22 15.99 -1.03
C ARG A 59 7.21 14.85 -1.11
N GLN A 60 7.32 13.86 -0.22
CA GLN A 60 6.43 12.71 -0.17
C GLN A 60 4.98 13.16 -0.01
N VAL A 61 4.71 14.04 0.95
CA VAL A 61 3.36 14.51 1.26
C VAL A 61 2.81 15.46 0.21
N THR A 62 3.64 16.37 -0.32
CA THR A 62 3.17 17.43 -1.22
C THR A 62 3.14 17.01 -2.70
N GLN A 63 3.96 16.04 -3.12
CA GLN A 63 4.14 15.70 -4.54
C GLN A 63 3.82 14.25 -4.88
N LEU A 64 4.06 13.28 -3.98
CA LEU A 64 4.00 11.85 -4.31
C LEU A 64 2.74 11.13 -3.78
N ASN A 65 2.31 11.47 -2.57
CA ASN A 65 1.13 10.84 -1.95
C ASN A 65 -0.14 11.03 -2.80
N LYS A 66 -0.96 9.98 -2.91
CA LYS A 66 -2.24 10.03 -3.63
C LYS A 66 -3.21 11.08 -3.05
N GLY A 67 -3.23 11.22 -1.72
CA GLY A 67 -4.03 12.20 -0.99
C GLY A 67 -3.42 13.62 -0.90
N LYS A 68 -2.41 13.95 -1.72
CA LYS A 68 -1.70 15.24 -1.65
C LYS A 68 -2.59 16.48 -1.85
N LYS A 69 -3.73 16.32 -2.55
CA LYS A 69 -4.71 17.40 -2.82
C LYS A 69 -5.77 17.56 -1.74
N THR A 70 -5.79 16.69 -0.73
CA THR A 70 -6.78 16.75 0.34
C THR A 70 -6.31 17.76 1.40
N ALA A 71 -7.14 18.77 1.67
CA ALA A 71 -6.86 19.82 2.65
C ALA A 71 -7.21 19.36 4.07
N GLY A 72 -6.41 19.82 5.04
CA GLY A 72 -6.71 19.67 6.47
C GLY A 72 -7.69 20.75 6.96
N VAL A 73 -7.69 21.01 8.28
CA VAL A 73 -8.49 22.07 8.90
C VAL A 73 -8.06 23.47 8.46
N ASP A 74 -6.82 23.60 8.01
CA ASP A 74 -6.20 24.83 7.50
C ASP A 74 -6.62 25.19 6.07
N GLY A 75 -7.43 24.36 5.41
CA GLY A 75 -7.91 24.60 4.04
C GLY A 75 -6.84 24.45 2.96
N LEU A 76 -5.57 24.21 3.31
CA LEU A 76 -4.47 24.12 2.35
C LEU A 76 -4.45 22.76 1.63
N SER A 77 -4.75 22.77 0.34
CA SER A 77 -4.76 21.58 -0.54
C SER A 77 -3.44 21.38 -1.31
N SER A 78 -2.59 22.41 -1.39
CA SER A 78 -1.28 22.33 -2.02
C SER A 78 -0.35 23.43 -1.49
N LEU A 79 0.97 23.23 -1.62
CA LEU A 79 1.98 24.21 -1.22
C LEU A 79 2.78 24.69 -2.43
N SER A 80 3.07 26.00 -2.46
CA SER A 80 4.06 26.60 -3.36
C SER A 80 5.49 26.17 -3.00
N TYR A 81 6.47 26.40 -3.88
CA TYR A 81 7.87 26.07 -3.59
C TYR A 81 8.40 26.81 -2.35
N ARG A 82 8.07 28.10 -2.19
CA ARG A 82 8.44 28.89 -1.00
C ARG A 82 7.86 28.29 0.27
N GLN A 83 6.57 27.92 0.27
CA GLN A 83 5.92 27.28 1.42
C GLN A 83 6.53 25.92 1.74
N ARG A 84 6.95 25.14 0.74
CA ARG A 84 7.66 23.87 0.97
C ARG A 84 8.99 24.10 1.67
N VAL A 85 9.81 25.03 1.18
CA VAL A 85 11.11 25.34 1.79
C VAL A 85 10.93 25.80 3.24
N LYS A 86 9.97 26.71 3.48
CA LYS A 86 9.61 27.17 4.83
C LYS A 86 9.16 26.02 5.74
N LEU A 87 8.36 25.09 5.22
CA LEU A 87 7.95 23.92 6.01
C LEU A 87 9.15 23.05 6.40
N VAL A 88 10.15 22.88 5.52
CA VAL A 88 11.36 22.12 5.86
C VAL A 88 12.18 22.82 6.95
N GLU A 89 12.24 24.16 6.94
CA GLU A 89 12.84 24.95 8.01
C GLU A 89 12.08 24.76 9.34
N THR A 90 10.75 24.85 9.31
CA THR A 90 9.92 24.58 10.49
C THR A 90 10.12 23.16 11.05
N LEU A 91 10.27 22.15 10.18
CA LEU A 91 10.59 20.78 10.61
C LEU A 91 11.96 20.69 11.30
N ASN A 92 12.90 21.54 10.92
CA ASN A 92 14.24 21.57 11.51
C ASN A 92 14.23 22.26 12.88
N ASP A 93 13.60 23.42 12.97
CA ASP A 93 13.58 24.22 14.20
C ASP A 93 12.77 23.52 15.29
N CYS A 94 11.65 22.90 14.89
CA CYS A 94 10.79 22.16 15.80
C CYS A 94 11.06 20.65 15.80
N ALA A 95 12.23 20.17 15.33
CA ALA A 95 12.59 18.74 15.16
C ALA A 95 12.26 17.85 16.38
N SER A 96 12.15 18.47 17.56
CA SER A 96 11.91 17.80 18.82
C SER A 96 10.65 18.23 19.58
N ASP A 97 9.86 19.18 19.05
CA ASP A 97 8.60 19.64 19.64
C ASP A 97 7.50 19.71 18.57
N TRP A 98 6.98 18.54 18.18
CA TRP A 98 5.82 18.49 17.29
C TRP A 98 4.53 18.81 18.05
N ARG A 99 3.89 19.91 17.65
CA ARG A 99 2.55 20.30 18.09
C ARG A 99 1.56 19.98 16.96
N HIS A 100 0.75 18.95 17.17
CA HIS A 100 -0.21 18.48 16.17
C HIS A 100 -1.43 19.43 16.11
N ASN A 101 -1.87 19.83 14.92
CA ASN A 101 -3.09 20.65 14.77
C ASN A 101 -4.36 19.82 14.92
N ARG A 102 -5.54 20.47 14.94
CA ARG A 102 -6.81 19.73 14.89
C ARG A 102 -6.96 19.01 13.55
N LEU A 103 -7.77 17.95 13.53
CA LEU A 103 -8.02 17.14 12.35
C LEU A 103 -9.31 17.56 11.66
N ARG A 104 -9.34 17.48 10.34
CA ARG A 104 -10.56 17.70 9.57
C ARG A 104 -11.29 16.38 9.43
N GLU A 105 -12.56 16.35 9.81
CA GLU A 105 -13.37 15.15 9.70
C GLU A 105 -14.15 15.13 8.39
N ILE A 106 -14.11 14.00 7.67
CA ILE A 106 -14.87 13.80 6.44
C ILE A 106 -15.63 12.47 6.52
N PRO A 107 -16.96 12.48 6.38
CA PRO A 107 -17.75 11.27 6.34
C PRO A 107 -17.54 10.54 5.00
N ILE A 108 -17.24 9.23 5.07
CA ILE A 108 -17.21 8.34 3.91
C ILE A 108 -18.27 7.27 4.07
N PRO A 109 -19.19 7.09 3.10
CA PRO A 109 -20.19 6.04 3.18
C PRO A 109 -19.54 4.66 3.09
N LYS A 110 -19.87 3.77 4.04
CA LYS A 110 -19.56 2.34 3.94
C LYS A 110 -20.64 1.63 3.11
N LYS A 111 -20.31 0.42 2.68
CA LYS A 111 -21.21 -0.46 1.91
C LYS A 111 -22.50 -0.82 2.65
N ASN A 112 -22.48 -0.84 3.98
CA ASN A 112 -23.61 -1.23 4.84
C ASN A 112 -24.47 -0.03 5.29
N GLY A 113 -24.36 1.12 4.61
CA GLY A 113 -25.09 2.34 4.96
C GLY A 113 -24.49 3.13 6.13
N LYS A 114 -23.64 2.51 6.97
CA LYS A 114 -22.92 3.21 8.05
C LYS A 114 -21.87 4.16 7.49
N VAL A 115 -21.51 5.20 8.24
CA VAL A 115 -20.48 6.17 7.85
C VAL A 115 -19.13 5.82 8.50
N ARG A 116 -18.03 6.02 7.78
CA ARG A 116 -16.65 6.00 8.28
C ARG A 116 -16.13 7.43 8.33
N MET A 117 -15.80 7.95 9.50
CA MET A 117 -15.18 9.26 9.62
C MET A 117 -13.69 9.16 9.33
N LEU A 118 -13.22 9.80 8.25
CA LEU A 118 -11.78 10.01 8.05
C LEU A 118 -11.34 11.28 8.76
N LYS A 119 -10.20 11.21 9.42
CA LYS A 119 -9.57 12.35 10.09
C LYS A 119 -8.32 12.74 9.33
N ILE A 120 -8.38 13.87 8.63
CA ILE A 120 -7.34 14.35 7.73
C ILE A 120 -6.48 15.39 8.44
N PRO A 121 -5.17 15.14 8.63
CA PRO A 121 -4.25 16.13 9.16
C PRO A 121 -3.88 17.21 8.14
N THR A 122 -3.35 18.33 8.63
CA THR A 122 -2.75 19.39 7.81
C THR A 122 -1.58 18.85 6.98
N ILE A 123 -1.14 19.60 5.96
CA ILE A 123 0.05 19.21 5.18
C ILE A 123 1.29 19.16 6.10
N ALA A 124 1.42 20.10 7.04
CA ALA A 124 2.52 20.14 8.00
C ALA A 124 2.53 18.90 8.90
N ASP A 125 1.38 18.52 9.47
CA ASP A 125 1.26 17.34 10.33
C ASP A 125 1.53 16.05 9.55
N ARG A 126 1.07 15.95 8.31
CA ARG A 126 1.42 14.81 7.45
C ARG A 126 2.92 14.73 7.19
N ALA A 127 3.61 15.87 7.03
CA ALA A 127 5.06 15.90 6.85
C ALA A 127 5.79 15.44 8.12
N TRP A 128 5.35 15.89 9.30
CA TRP A 128 5.82 15.38 10.60
C TRP A 128 5.61 13.87 10.75
N GLN A 129 4.40 13.39 10.46
CA GLN A 129 4.08 11.96 10.52
C GLN A 129 4.94 11.15 9.54
N CYS A 130 5.22 11.68 8.34
CA CYS A 130 6.11 11.03 7.37
C CYS A 130 7.56 10.98 7.88
N LEU A 131 8.06 12.06 8.48
CA LEU A 131 9.40 12.12 9.05
C LEU A 131 9.57 11.15 10.23
N ILE A 132 8.57 11.09 11.13
CA ILE A 132 8.51 10.12 12.22
C ILE A 132 8.46 8.70 11.67
N LYS A 133 7.62 8.45 10.65
CA LYS A 133 7.54 7.14 9.99
C LYS A 133 8.92 6.68 9.49
N TYR A 134 9.69 7.55 8.85
CA TYR A 134 11.06 7.21 8.40
C TYR A 134 11.99 6.76 9.53
N ALA A 135 11.80 7.28 10.75
CA ALA A 135 12.58 6.89 11.92
C ALA A 135 12.07 5.61 12.60
N LEU A 136 10.75 5.41 12.65
CA LEU A 136 10.14 4.27 13.36
C LEU A 136 10.07 2.99 12.53
N GLU A 137 9.75 3.10 11.24
CA GLU A 137 9.55 1.94 10.37
C GLU A 137 10.76 0.99 10.35
N PRO A 138 12.02 1.43 10.16
CA PRO A 138 13.16 0.51 10.20
C PRO A 138 13.38 -0.16 11.57
N ALA A 139 13.03 0.52 12.67
CA ALA A 139 13.17 -0.05 14.00
C ALA A 139 12.17 -1.20 14.22
N HIS A 140 10.91 -1.00 13.81
CA HIS A 140 9.86 -2.01 13.99
C HIS A 140 9.87 -3.10 12.92
N GLU A 141 10.34 -2.82 11.71
CA GLU A 141 10.59 -3.87 10.71
C GLU A 141 11.62 -4.91 11.19
N ALA A 142 12.52 -4.55 12.10
CA ALA A 142 13.46 -5.49 12.73
C ALA A 142 12.78 -6.49 13.69
N THR A 143 11.59 -6.13 14.22
CA THR A 143 10.85 -6.90 15.23
C THR A 143 9.59 -7.57 14.69
N PHE A 144 9.06 -7.12 13.55
CA PHE A 144 7.79 -7.63 13.03
C PHE A 144 7.85 -9.08 12.55
N SER A 145 6.79 -9.82 12.84
CA SER A 145 6.59 -11.20 12.40
C SER A 145 6.69 -11.38 10.88
N ALA A 146 7.24 -12.50 10.42
CA ALA A 146 7.25 -12.90 9.02
C ALA A 146 5.83 -13.11 8.43
N HIS A 147 4.81 -13.24 9.29
CA HIS A 147 3.42 -13.50 8.88
C HIS A 147 2.51 -12.27 8.94
N SER A 148 3.08 -11.08 9.20
CA SER A 148 2.42 -9.78 9.06
C SER A 148 2.77 -9.15 7.71
N TYR A 149 1.77 -8.66 6.97
CA TYR A 149 1.95 -8.16 5.60
C TYR A 149 1.41 -6.75 5.37
N GLY A 150 0.25 -6.43 5.94
CA GLY A 150 -0.44 -5.16 5.66
C GLY A 150 0.37 -3.94 6.09
N PHE A 151 0.38 -2.90 5.25
CA PHE A 151 1.08 -1.62 5.49
C PHE A 151 2.59 -1.70 5.76
N ARG A 152 3.24 -2.81 5.39
CA ARG A 152 4.68 -3.00 5.55
C ARG A 152 5.41 -2.85 4.23
N THR A 153 6.63 -2.31 4.31
CA THR A 153 7.41 -2.05 3.10
C THR A 153 7.92 -3.34 2.46
N GLY A 154 7.82 -3.43 1.12
CA GLY A 154 8.24 -4.61 0.36
C GLY A 154 7.31 -5.83 0.45
N ARG A 155 6.20 -5.74 1.22
CA ARG A 155 5.19 -6.80 1.37
C ARG A 155 3.88 -6.40 0.70
N CYS A 156 3.21 -7.33 0.03
CA CYS A 156 1.94 -7.08 -0.65
C CYS A 156 0.89 -8.18 -0.39
N ALA A 157 -0.35 -7.92 -0.77
CA ALA A 157 -1.46 -8.86 -0.60
C ALA A 157 -1.21 -10.22 -1.31
N GLN A 158 -0.49 -10.20 -2.44
CA GLN A 158 -0.12 -11.42 -3.16
C GLN A 158 0.86 -12.30 -2.38
N ASP A 159 1.65 -11.75 -1.45
CA ASP A 159 2.49 -12.56 -0.54
C ASP A 159 1.61 -13.44 0.36
N VAL A 160 0.48 -12.90 0.84
CA VAL A 160 -0.50 -13.64 1.63
C VAL A 160 -1.15 -14.72 0.78
N GLN A 161 -1.59 -14.37 -0.44
CA GLN A 161 -2.20 -15.32 -1.38
C GLN A 161 -1.30 -16.54 -1.61
N LYS A 162 0.00 -16.30 -1.85
CA LYS A 162 0.97 -17.36 -2.08
C LYS A 162 1.30 -18.14 -0.80
N ARG A 163 1.31 -17.50 0.38
CA ARG A 163 1.43 -18.24 1.65
C ARG A 163 0.23 -19.14 1.92
N LEU A 164 -1.00 -18.66 1.71
CA LEU A 164 -2.19 -19.50 1.79
C LEU A 164 -2.08 -20.69 0.85
N GLN A 165 -1.65 -20.46 -0.40
CA GLN A 165 -1.40 -21.56 -1.35
C GLN A 165 -0.41 -22.61 -0.79
N LEU A 166 0.70 -22.19 -0.19
CA LEU A 166 1.68 -23.11 0.38
C LEU A 166 1.15 -23.89 1.58
N HIS A 167 0.27 -23.29 2.38
CA HIS A 167 -0.38 -23.96 3.51
C HIS A 167 -1.55 -24.86 3.09
N LEU A 168 -2.18 -24.60 1.95
CA LEU A 168 -3.42 -25.25 1.51
C LEU A 168 -3.25 -26.16 0.29
N LYS A 169 -2.03 -26.33 -0.24
CA LYS A 169 -1.75 -27.31 -1.29
C LYS A 169 -1.90 -28.75 -0.77
N SER A 170 -2.04 -29.70 -1.70
CA SER A 170 -2.22 -31.13 -1.42
C SER A 170 -1.16 -31.67 -0.44
N ASP A 171 0.13 -31.46 -0.71
CA ASP A 171 1.24 -31.93 0.14
C ASP A 171 1.19 -31.39 1.58
N ALA A 172 0.54 -30.23 1.77
CA ALA A 172 0.37 -29.62 3.08
C ALA A 172 -0.89 -30.13 3.81
N LYS A 173 -1.54 -31.18 3.30
CA LYS A 173 -2.84 -31.70 3.75
C LYS A 173 -3.89 -30.59 3.85
N GLY A 174 -3.93 -29.74 2.82
CA GLY A 174 -4.82 -28.58 2.77
C GLY A 174 -6.29 -28.92 2.97
N ILE A 175 -6.74 -30.09 2.48
CA ILE A 175 -8.14 -30.52 2.50
C ILE A 175 -8.70 -30.74 3.91
N THR A 176 -7.85 -31.11 4.88
CA THR A 176 -8.28 -31.42 6.25
C THR A 176 -8.27 -30.19 7.16
N LYS A 177 -7.83 -29.04 6.66
CA LYS A 177 -7.66 -27.83 7.48
C LYS A 177 -8.97 -27.06 7.62
N ARG A 178 -9.03 -26.26 8.68
CA ARG A 178 -10.10 -25.29 8.93
C ARG A 178 -9.50 -23.90 9.00
N ILE A 179 -10.31 -22.90 8.70
CA ILE A 179 -9.91 -21.51 8.65
C ILE A 179 -10.79 -20.72 9.59
N ILE A 180 -10.17 -19.90 10.44
CA ILE A 180 -10.88 -18.83 11.14
C ILE A 180 -10.56 -17.54 10.40
N GLU A 181 -11.60 -16.93 9.85
CA GLU A 181 -11.57 -15.53 9.39
C GLU A 181 -11.80 -14.65 10.63
N LEU A 182 -10.80 -13.86 11.01
CA LEU A 182 -10.88 -12.97 12.17
C LEU A 182 -10.87 -11.51 11.69
N ASP A 183 -11.85 -10.74 12.16
CA ASP A 183 -11.94 -9.29 11.98
C ASP A 183 -11.91 -8.59 13.34
N ILE A 184 -11.17 -7.48 13.42
CA ILE A 184 -11.03 -6.70 14.66
C ILE A 184 -12.02 -5.53 14.64
N LYS A 185 -12.88 -5.46 15.66
CA LYS A 185 -13.93 -4.46 15.75
C LYS A 185 -13.34 -3.06 15.90
N LYS A 186 -13.58 -2.20 14.90
CA LYS A 186 -13.12 -0.80 14.87
C LYS A 186 -11.63 -0.67 15.27
N CYS A 187 -10.76 -1.49 14.69
CA CYS A 187 -9.33 -1.59 15.05
C CYS A 187 -8.68 -0.21 15.28
N PHE A 188 -8.74 0.69 14.30
CA PHE A 188 -8.13 2.01 14.43
C PHE A 188 -8.77 2.91 15.50
N ASP A 189 -10.02 2.70 15.91
CA ASP A 189 -10.73 3.58 16.85
C ASP A 189 -10.61 3.11 18.30
N ARG A 190 -10.24 1.85 18.54
CA ARG A 190 -10.22 1.24 19.88
C ARG A 190 -8.84 0.91 20.44
N ILE A 191 -7.78 1.00 19.64
CA ILE A 191 -6.42 0.72 20.15
C ILE A 191 -6.09 1.66 21.32
N SER A 192 -5.68 1.08 22.45
CA SER A 192 -5.25 1.83 23.63
C SER A 192 -3.98 2.65 23.36
N HIS A 193 -3.99 3.92 23.77
CA HIS A 193 -2.82 4.81 23.65
C HIS A 193 -1.64 4.30 24.47
N SER A 194 -1.85 3.82 25.71
CA SER A 194 -0.78 3.31 26.56
C SER A 194 -0.08 2.11 25.90
N SER A 195 -0.86 1.16 25.38
CA SER A 195 -0.33 -0.04 24.73
C SER A 195 0.57 0.27 23.51
N ILE A 196 0.22 1.29 22.72
CA ILE A 196 1.09 1.78 21.64
C ILE A 196 2.37 2.37 22.24
N MET A 197 2.23 3.27 23.20
CA MET A 197 3.33 4.06 23.76
C MET A 197 4.37 3.20 24.47
N ASP A 198 3.97 2.10 25.09
CA ASP A 198 4.85 1.13 25.73
C ASP A 198 5.68 0.35 24.71
N LYS A 199 5.04 -0.07 23.61
CA LYS A 199 5.66 -0.93 22.58
C LYS A 199 6.50 -0.16 21.56
N VAL A 200 6.23 1.14 21.36
CA VAL A 200 6.94 1.96 20.37
C VAL A 200 8.42 2.12 20.74
N ILE A 201 9.31 1.71 19.83
CA ILE A 201 10.75 1.89 19.94
C ILE A 201 11.08 3.28 19.38
N ALA A 202 11.01 4.29 20.25
CA ALA A 202 11.28 5.67 19.88
C ALA A 202 11.92 6.46 21.03
N PRO A 203 12.59 7.60 20.74
CA PRO A 203 12.99 8.57 21.74
C PRO A 203 11.78 9.23 22.42
N ALA A 204 11.94 9.65 23.68
CA ALA A 204 10.87 10.26 24.49
C ALA A 204 10.14 11.42 23.79
N LYS A 205 10.88 12.32 23.14
CA LYS A 205 10.28 13.46 22.42
C LYS A 205 9.39 13.04 21.23
N ILE A 206 9.76 11.96 20.53
CA ILE A 206 8.91 11.39 19.46
C ILE A 206 7.65 10.79 20.06
N LYS A 207 7.79 10.06 21.17
CA LYS A 207 6.67 9.51 21.92
C LYS A 207 5.67 10.60 22.29
N VAL A 208 6.12 11.73 22.84
CA VAL A 208 5.25 12.89 23.15
C VAL A 208 4.51 13.39 21.91
N GLY A 209 5.20 13.54 20.76
CA GLY A 209 4.57 13.96 19.51
C GLY A 209 3.51 12.96 19.00
N ILE A 210 3.80 11.66 19.06
CA ILE A 210 2.83 10.60 18.72
C ILE A 210 1.64 10.66 19.67
N PHE A 211 1.87 10.80 20.98
CA PHE A 211 0.79 10.90 21.95
C PHE A 211 -0.13 12.10 21.67
N ARG A 212 0.44 13.26 21.36
CA ARG A 212 -0.33 14.45 20.91
C ARG A 212 -1.12 14.16 19.63
N CYS A 213 -0.53 13.44 18.67
CA CYS A 213 -1.23 13.02 17.44
C CYS A 213 -2.41 12.08 17.73
N LEU A 214 -2.24 11.14 18.66
CA LEU A 214 -3.29 10.22 19.08
C LEU A 214 -4.43 10.98 19.80
N LYS A 215 -4.08 11.91 20.70
CA LYS A 215 -5.03 12.77 21.40
C LYS A 215 -5.78 13.73 20.47
N ALA A 216 -5.13 14.28 19.44
CA ALA A 216 -5.82 15.08 18.41
C ALA A 216 -6.85 14.27 17.59
N GLY A 217 -6.71 12.94 17.58
CA GLY A 217 -7.57 11.99 16.88
C GLY A 217 -8.71 11.39 17.70
N ILE A 218 -8.91 11.82 18.94
CA ILE A 218 -9.91 11.27 19.87
C ILE A 218 -11.32 11.30 19.27
N ASN A 219 -12.07 10.21 19.48
CA ASN A 219 -13.53 10.23 19.43
C ASN A 219 -14.04 10.63 20.84
N PRO A 220 -14.92 11.64 21.00
CA PRO A 220 -15.44 12.04 22.32
C PRO A 220 -15.95 10.87 23.18
N GLU A 221 -16.49 9.81 22.55
CA GLU A 221 -16.94 8.59 23.23
C GLU A 221 -15.79 7.76 23.85
N PHE A 222 -14.56 7.87 23.34
CA PHE A 222 -13.40 7.09 23.77
C PHE A 222 -12.13 7.97 23.82
N PRO A 223 -11.96 8.78 24.88
CA PRO A 223 -10.87 9.78 24.99
C PRO A 223 -9.45 9.21 25.13
N GLU A 224 -9.33 7.92 25.41
CA GLU A 224 -8.05 7.24 25.63
C GLU A 224 -7.73 6.18 24.59
N GLN A 225 -8.58 6.07 23.56
CA GLN A 225 -8.45 5.06 22.54
C GLN A 225 -8.46 5.65 21.14
N GLY A 226 -7.88 4.90 20.23
CA GLY A 226 -7.94 5.15 18.80
C GLY A 226 -6.76 5.93 18.24
N THR A 227 -6.63 5.83 16.94
CA THR A 227 -5.61 6.46 16.12
C THR A 227 -6.31 7.13 14.94
N PRO A 228 -5.90 8.34 14.54
CA PRO A 228 -6.62 9.07 13.50
C PRO A 228 -6.55 8.32 12.16
N GLN A 229 -7.72 7.93 11.66
CA GLN A 229 -7.87 7.27 10.36
C GLN A 229 -7.61 8.26 9.23
N GLY A 230 -6.39 8.24 8.67
CA GLY A 230 -5.95 9.19 7.64
C GLY A 230 -4.55 9.74 7.89
N GLY A 231 -3.99 9.51 9.08
CA GLY A 231 -2.59 9.80 9.37
C GLY A 231 -1.61 8.89 8.61
N VAL A 232 -0.46 9.43 8.23
CA VAL A 232 0.63 8.70 7.54
C VAL A 232 1.27 7.64 8.45
N VAL A 233 1.32 7.91 9.75
CA VAL A 233 1.95 7.04 10.75
C VAL A 233 0.97 6.03 11.38
N SER A 234 -0.33 6.29 11.35
CA SER A 234 -1.36 5.46 12.01
C SER A 234 -1.31 3.98 11.60
N PRO A 235 -1.13 3.60 10.31
CA PRO A 235 -1.02 2.20 9.93
C PRO A 235 0.18 1.47 10.56
N LEU A 236 1.31 2.17 10.73
CA LEU A 236 2.48 1.62 11.40
C LEU A 236 2.19 1.41 12.90
N LEU A 237 1.54 2.38 13.56
CA LEU A 237 1.16 2.25 14.98
C LEU A 237 0.21 1.08 15.22
N ALA A 238 -0.78 0.88 14.33
CA ALA A 238 -1.67 -0.27 14.41
C ALA A 238 -0.91 -1.61 14.28
N ASN A 239 0.08 -1.68 13.38
CA ASN A 239 0.94 -2.86 13.28
C ASN A 239 1.81 -3.10 14.51
N ILE A 240 2.29 -2.04 15.16
CA ILE A 240 3.06 -2.13 16.42
C ILE A 240 2.17 -2.67 17.53
N ALA A 241 0.94 -2.17 17.65
CA ALA A 241 -0.02 -2.63 18.66
C ALA A 241 -0.36 -4.12 18.48
N LEU A 242 -0.58 -4.57 17.25
CA LEU A 242 -0.95 -5.94 16.91
C LEU A 242 0.24 -6.91 16.84
N ASN A 243 1.49 -6.43 16.92
CA ASN A 243 2.65 -7.31 16.83
C ASN A 243 2.67 -8.31 17.99
N GLY A 244 2.92 -9.58 17.66
CA GLY A 244 2.93 -10.71 18.61
C GLY A 244 1.69 -11.59 18.52
N ILE A 245 0.61 -11.13 17.87
CA ILE A 245 -0.59 -11.97 17.68
C ILE A 245 -0.27 -13.22 16.84
N GLU A 246 0.70 -13.11 15.94
CA GLU A 246 1.12 -14.20 15.06
C GLU A 246 1.86 -15.33 15.81
N GLU A 247 2.27 -15.11 17.06
CA GLU A 247 2.97 -16.09 17.90
C GLU A 247 1.98 -17.05 18.60
N ILE A 248 0.71 -16.65 18.76
CA ILE A 248 -0.32 -17.46 19.41
C ILE A 248 -0.63 -18.73 18.61
N HIS A 249 -0.76 -18.59 17.29
CA HIS A 249 -1.06 -19.68 16.37
C HIS A 249 -0.66 -19.31 14.93
N PRO A 250 -0.32 -20.30 14.06
CA PRO A 250 -0.15 -20.09 12.63
C PRO A 250 -1.30 -19.28 12.01
N SER A 251 -0.97 -18.06 11.62
CA SER A 251 -1.89 -17.08 11.07
C SER A 251 -1.22 -16.24 10.00
N LEU A 252 -2.02 -15.61 9.15
CA LEU A 252 -1.57 -14.65 8.14
C LEU A 252 -2.37 -13.37 8.36
N ARG A 253 -1.68 -12.28 8.70
CA ARG A 253 -2.30 -10.99 9.02
C ARG A 253 -2.02 -9.96 7.95
N TYR A 254 -3.06 -9.29 7.49
CA TYR A 254 -2.98 -8.14 6.62
C TYR A 254 -3.68 -6.96 7.28
N ALA A 255 -2.90 -6.16 8.02
CA ALA A 255 -3.40 -5.09 8.86
C ALA A 255 -4.32 -5.61 9.99
N ASP A 256 -5.61 -5.29 9.94
CA ASP A 256 -6.68 -5.72 10.84
C ASP A 256 -7.33 -7.05 10.42
N ASP A 257 -7.35 -7.35 9.12
CA ASP A 257 -7.84 -8.61 8.59
C ASP A 257 -6.84 -9.75 8.86
N MET A 258 -7.29 -10.85 9.47
CA MET A 258 -6.44 -12.00 9.77
C MET A 258 -7.12 -13.33 9.43
N VAL A 259 -6.32 -14.29 8.96
CA VAL A 259 -6.74 -15.68 8.77
C VAL A 259 -5.88 -16.59 9.63
N ILE A 260 -6.52 -17.42 10.45
CA ILE A 260 -5.85 -18.43 11.28
C ILE A 260 -6.07 -19.80 10.63
N ILE A 261 -4.98 -20.54 10.47
CA ILE A 261 -5.00 -21.85 9.79
C ILE A 261 -4.98 -22.94 10.85
N LEU A 262 -6.09 -23.64 11.00
CA LEU A 262 -6.26 -24.73 11.97
C LEU A 262 -6.01 -26.09 11.33
N LYS A 263 -5.26 -26.94 12.02
CA LYS A 263 -5.18 -28.37 11.79
C LYS A 263 -6.46 -29.08 12.28
N PRO A 264 -6.69 -30.34 11.87
CA PRO A 264 -7.89 -31.10 12.28
C PRO A 264 -8.09 -31.15 13.80
N ASN A 265 -7.02 -31.34 14.56
CA ASN A 265 -7.07 -31.54 16.01
C ASN A 265 -6.99 -30.22 16.81
N ASP A 266 -6.85 -29.08 16.15
CA ASP A 266 -6.74 -27.79 16.86
C ASP A 266 -8.09 -27.41 17.46
N ASN A 267 -8.10 -27.00 18.73
CA ASN A 267 -9.30 -26.48 19.37
C ASN A 267 -9.48 -24.98 19.03
N ALA A 268 -10.48 -24.69 18.19
CA ALA A 268 -10.78 -23.35 17.70
C ALA A 268 -11.13 -22.37 18.83
N GLU A 269 -11.92 -22.80 19.81
CA GLU A 269 -12.36 -21.95 20.94
C GLU A 269 -11.20 -21.57 21.83
N LYS A 270 -10.31 -22.52 22.16
CA LYS A 270 -9.12 -22.25 22.97
C LYS A 270 -8.19 -21.23 22.30
N ILE A 271 -8.04 -21.32 20.97
CA ILE A 271 -7.22 -20.37 20.20
C ILE A 271 -7.89 -19.00 20.16
N LEU A 272 -9.21 -18.94 19.91
CA LEU A 272 -9.97 -17.70 19.92
C LEU A 272 -9.90 -17.01 21.29
N ASN A 273 -10.00 -17.75 22.39
CA ASN A 273 -9.90 -17.20 23.74
C ASN A 273 -8.52 -16.59 24.01
N LYS A 274 -7.43 -17.25 23.61
CA LYS A 274 -6.08 -16.66 23.72
C LYS A 274 -5.95 -15.35 22.93
N ILE A 275 -6.56 -15.28 21.74
CA ILE A 275 -6.55 -14.07 20.93
C ILE A 275 -7.42 -12.98 21.56
N LYS A 276 -8.58 -13.33 22.13
CA LYS A 276 -9.44 -12.39 22.88
C LYS A 276 -8.65 -11.74 24.03
N VAL A 277 -7.94 -12.54 24.84
CA VAL A 277 -7.10 -12.04 25.93
C VAL A 277 -6.01 -11.09 25.39
N PHE A 278 -5.28 -11.51 24.34
CA PHE A 278 -4.23 -10.69 23.74
C PHE A 278 -4.73 -9.33 23.22
N LEU A 279 -5.92 -9.31 22.60
CA LEU A 279 -6.53 -8.09 22.08
C LEU A 279 -7.09 -7.21 23.21
N ALA A 280 -7.67 -7.80 24.25
CA ALA A 280 -8.23 -7.09 25.40
C ALA A 280 -7.15 -6.28 26.14
N GLU A 281 -5.96 -6.84 26.36
CA GLU A 281 -4.79 -6.12 26.91
C GLU A 281 -4.42 -4.85 26.11
N ARG A 282 -4.84 -4.77 24.85
CA ARG A 282 -4.53 -3.68 23.93
C ARG A 282 -5.73 -2.76 23.67
N GLY A 283 -6.83 -2.97 24.38
CA GLY A 283 -8.09 -2.23 24.24
C GLY A 283 -8.91 -2.64 23.00
N MET A 284 -8.60 -3.76 22.36
CA MET A 284 -9.27 -4.21 21.13
C MET A 284 -10.20 -5.40 21.39
N GLU A 285 -11.22 -5.52 20.55
CA GLU A 285 -12.21 -6.61 20.59
C GLU A 285 -12.31 -7.29 19.22
N ILE A 286 -12.63 -8.60 19.24
CA ILE A 286 -12.97 -9.36 18.04
C ILE A 286 -14.40 -8.98 17.60
N SER A 287 -14.63 -8.91 16.29
CA SER A 287 -15.97 -8.81 15.74
C SER A 287 -16.61 -10.20 15.64
N GLU A 288 -17.35 -10.64 16.65
CA GLU A 288 -17.97 -11.98 16.68
C GLU A 288 -18.89 -12.23 15.47
N GLU A 289 -19.70 -11.24 15.08
CA GLU A 289 -20.58 -11.30 13.89
C GLU A 289 -19.86 -11.63 12.57
N LYS A 290 -18.57 -11.33 12.50
CA LYS A 290 -17.76 -11.51 11.28
C LYS A 290 -16.76 -12.66 11.41
N THR A 291 -16.58 -13.19 12.62
CA THR A 291 -15.65 -14.27 12.85
C THR A 291 -16.30 -15.56 12.38
N LYS A 292 -15.68 -16.22 11.39
CA LYS A 292 -16.26 -17.42 10.77
C LYS A 292 -15.26 -18.56 10.81
N LEU A 293 -15.74 -19.72 11.25
CA LEU A 293 -15.02 -20.98 11.15
C LEU A 293 -15.50 -21.71 9.90
N THR A 294 -14.63 -21.88 8.91
CA THR A 294 -14.96 -22.52 7.63
C THR A 294 -14.00 -23.68 7.35
N LYS A 295 -14.51 -24.74 6.71
CA LYS A 295 -13.62 -25.77 6.16
C LYS A 295 -12.97 -25.23 4.89
N THR A 296 -11.73 -25.60 4.63
CA THR A 296 -11.03 -25.18 3.41
C THR A 296 -11.69 -25.70 2.13
N THR A 297 -12.50 -26.76 2.22
CA THR A 297 -13.28 -27.33 1.11
C THR A 297 -14.48 -26.48 0.70
N ASP A 298 -15.10 -25.79 1.66
CA ASP A 298 -16.28 -24.95 1.43
C ASP A 298 -15.84 -23.61 0.82
N GLY A 299 -14.63 -23.18 1.24
CA GLY A 299 -13.94 -22.00 0.75
C GLY A 299 -14.27 -20.76 1.57
N PHE A 300 -13.39 -19.77 1.49
CA PHE A 300 -13.45 -18.54 2.27
C PHE A 300 -12.96 -17.34 1.47
N ASP A 301 -13.42 -16.14 1.81
CA ASP A 301 -13.06 -14.91 1.14
C ASP A 301 -12.02 -14.14 1.94
N PHE A 302 -10.87 -13.82 1.35
CA PHE A 302 -9.84 -13.02 2.01
C PHE A 302 -9.12 -12.10 1.02
N LEU A 303 -8.96 -10.82 1.37
CA LEU A 303 -8.30 -9.79 0.56
C LEU A 303 -8.83 -9.66 -0.89
N GLY A 304 -10.11 -9.97 -1.09
CA GLY A 304 -10.80 -9.90 -2.38
C GLY A 304 -10.62 -11.13 -3.28
N TRP A 305 -10.07 -12.22 -2.75
CA TRP A 305 -10.05 -13.54 -3.41
C TRP A 305 -10.92 -14.53 -2.63
N ASN A 306 -11.49 -15.48 -3.35
CA ASN A 306 -12.06 -16.69 -2.78
C ASN A 306 -11.01 -17.81 -2.86
N PHE A 307 -10.76 -18.46 -1.74
CA PHE A 307 -9.82 -19.57 -1.60
C PHE A 307 -10.59 -20.86 -1.31
N ARG A 308 -10.27 -21.93 -2.04
CA ARG A 308 -10.90 -23.23 -1.82
C ARG A 308 -9.95 -24.36 -2.17
N VAL A 309 -9.95 -25.42 -1.37
CA VAL A 309 -9.32 -26.70 -1.69
C VAL A 309 -10.39 -27.60 -2.31
N GLN A 310 -10.18 -28.04 -3.54
CA GLN A 310 -11.10 -28.95 -4.22
C GLN A 310 -11.04 -30.35 -3.59
N LYS A 311 -12.08 -31.17 -3.82
CA LYS A 311 -12.13 -32.56 -3.32
C LYS A 311 -10.93 -33.41 -3.76
N ASN A 312 -10.33 -33.11 -4.92
CA ASN A 312 -9.10 -33.74 -5.41
C ASN A 312 -7.81 -33.20 -4.76
N GLY A 313 -7.90 -32.40 -3.69
CA GLY A 313 -6.75 -31.80 -2.99
C GLY A 313 -6.12 -30.58 -3.70
N LYS A 314 -6.61 -30.18 -4.88
CA LYS A 314 -6.06 -29.05 -5.63
C LYS A 314 -6.52 -27.72 -5.03
N PHE A 315 -5.55 -26.85 -4.73
CA PHE A 315 -5.82 -25.48 -4.28
C PHE A 315 -6.29 -24.61 -5.45
N ARG A 316 -7.36 -23.84 -5.22
CA ARG A 316 -7.90 -22.87 -6.16
C ARG A 316 -8.05 -21.51 -5.48
N SER A 317 -7.60 -20.47 -6.18
CA SER A 317 -7.82 -19.07 -5.81
C SER A 317 -8.45 -18.38 -7.02
N ILE A 318 -9.57 -17.68 -6.83
CA ILE A 318 -10.26 -16.89 -7.84
C ILE A 318 -10.64 -15.51 -7.25
N PRO A 319 -10.93 -14.48 -8.05
CA PRO A 319 -11.51 -13.26 -7.52
C PRO A 319 -12.83 -13.55 -6.80
N SER A 320 -13.05 -12.93 -5.63
CA SER A 320 -14.30 -13.14 -4.88
C SER A 320 -15.50 -12.59 -5.66
N VAL A 321 -16.69 -13.12 -5.37
CA VAL A 321 -17.94 -12.71 -6.05
C VAL A 321 -18.18 -11.22 -5.87
N GLU A 322 -17.96 -10.70 -4.65
CA GLU A 322 -18.14 -9.30 -4.33
C GLU A 322 -17.09 -8.42 -5.02
N ASN A 323 -15.83 -8.87 -5.14
CA ASN A 323 -14.82 -8.16 -5.91
C ASN A 323 -15.23 -8.04 -7.38
N HIS A 324 -15.65 -9.15 -8.00
CA HIS A 324 -16.13 -9.18 -9.39
C HIS A 324 -17.33 -8.24 -9.61
N ARG A 325 -18.29 -8.24 -8.68
CA ARG A 325 -19.45 -7.34 -8.72
C ARG A 325 -19.02 -5.87 -8.71
N ASN A 326 -18.02 -5.51 -7.90
CA ASN A 326 -17.53 -4.14 -7.79
C ASN A 326 -16.81 -3.66 -9.05
N ILE A 327 -15.94 -4.48 -9.65
CA ILE A 327 -15.30 -4.12 -10.92
C ILE A 327 -16.33 -3.99 -12.04
N ARG A 328 -17.33 -4.89 -12.08
CA ARG A 328 -18.44 -4.81 -13.04
C ARG A 328 -19.23 -3.52 -12.89
N LYS A 329 -19.56 -3.09 -11.66
CA LYS A 329 -20.23 -1.81 -11.40
C LYS A 329 -19.41 -0.62 -11.93
N LYS A 330 -18.11 -0.58 -11.65
CA LYS A 330 -17.21 0.48 -12.13
C LYS A 330 -17.13 0.54 -13.66
N ILE A 331 -16.96 -0.60 -14.31
CA ILE A 331 -16.90 -0.66 -15.77
C ILE A 331 -18.24 -0.23 -16.38
N LYS A 332 -19.36 -0.73 -15.84
CA LYS A 332 -20.71 -0.33 -16.30
C LYS A 332 -20.94 1.16 -16.18
N ALA A 333 -20.51 1.80 -15.10
CA ALA A 333 -20.64 3.24 -14.92
C ALA A 333 -19.94 4.03 -16.04
N VAL A 334 -18.75 3.59 -16.47
CA VAL A 334 -18.03 4.22 -17.59
C VAL A 334 -18.68 3.90 -18.94
N VAL A 335 -19.02 2.64 -19.20
CA VAL A 335 -19.60 2.19 -20.47
C VAL A 335 -20.97 2.83 -20.73
N ASN A 336 -21.79 2.98 -19.68
CA ASN A 336 -23.15 3.52 -19.80
C ASN A 336 -23.22 5.05 -19.67
N SER A 337 -22.12 5.74 -19.40
CA SER A 337 -22.12 7.19 -19.36
C SER A 337 -22.41 7.76 -20.75
N SER A 338 -23.44 8.60 -20.84
CA SER A 338 -23.80 9.36 -22.05
C SER A 338 -22.78 10.46 -22.38
N ASN A 339 -22.07 10.95 -21.36
CA ASN A 339 -21.15 12.09 -21.49
C ASN A 339 -19.81 11.74 -22.18
N PHE A 340 -19.57 10.46 -22.49
CA PHE A 340 -18.31 9.99 -23.07
C PHE A 340 -18.55 9.29 -24.41
N GLY A 341 -17.79 9.67 -25.44
CA GLY A 341 -17.67 8.89 -26.68
C GLY A 341 -16.84 7.61 -26.48
N ALA A 342 -16.82 6.73 -27.49
CA ALA A 342 -16.19 5.41 -27.42
C ALA A 342 -14.68 5.48 -27.09
N GLU A 343 -13.97 6.47 -27.63
CA GLU A 343 -12.54 6.66 -27.41
C GLU A 343 -12.22 7.06 -25.97
N VAL A 344 -12.93 8.06 -25.45
CA VAL A 344 -12.81 8.50 -24.04
C VAL A 344 -13.19 7.37 -23.08
N LYS A 345 -14.21 6.57 -23.43
CA LYS A 345 -14.58 5.37 -22.67
C LYS A 345 -13.43 4.36 -22.65
N ALA A 346 -12.84 4.02 -23.79
CA ALA A 346 -11.71 3.10 -23.86
C ALA A 346 -10.53 3.58 -23.01
N GLN A 347 -10.15 4.85 -23.11
CA GLN A 347 -9.08 5.45 -22.31
C GLN A 347 -9.37 5.38 -20.80
N LYS A 348 -10.61 5.66 -20.37
CA LYS A 348 -11.02 5.55 -18.95
C LYS A 348 -11.11 4.11 -18.44
N LEU A 349 -11.47 3.15 -19.31
CA LEU A 349 -11.57 1.73 -18.96
C LEU A 349 -10.20 1.08 -18.77
N ALA A 350 -9.23 1.43 -19.62
CA ALA A 350 -7.90 0.83 -19.64
C ALA A 350 -7.22 0.77 -18.26
N PRO A 351 -7.08 1.88 -17.49
CA PRO A 351 -6.43 1.84 -16.17
C PRO A 351 -7.23 1.04 -15.14
N ILE A 352 -8.57 1.05 -15.21
CA ILE A 352 -9.46 0.31 -14.31
C ILE A 352 -9.26 -1.20 -14.52
N VAL A 353 -9.35 -1.65 -15.77
CA VAL A 353 -9.19 -3.07 -16.13
C VAL A 353 -7.77 -3.54 -15.89
N ARG A 354 -6.76 -2.76 -16.29
CA ARG A 354 -5.34 -3.07 -16.08
C ARG A 354 -5.03 -3.22 -14.60
N GLY A 355 -5.47 -2.29 -13.76
CA GLY A 355 -5.25 -2.35 -12.31
C GLY A 355 -5.89 -3.59 -11.68
N TRP A 356 -7.12 -3.92 -12.06
CA TRP A 356 -7.81 -5.10 -11.57
C TRP A 356 -7.12 -6.41 -12.00
N ARG A 357 -6.77 -6.54 -13.29
CA ARG A 357 -6.05 -7.72 -13.80
C ARG A 357 -4.67 -7.86 -13.17
N ASN A 358 -3.93 -6.77 -12.98
CA ASN A 358 -2.63 -6.79 -12.29
C ASN A 358 -2.73 -7.26 -10.84
N TYR A 359 -3.77 -6.85 -10.11
CA TYR A 359 -4.00 -7.30 -8.75
C TYR A 359 -4.28 -8.81 -8.69
N HIS A 360 -5.09 -9.31 -9.63
CA HIS A 360 -5.55 -10.70 -9.71
C HIS A 360 -4.67 -11.61 -10.60
N LYS A 361 -3.52 -11.16 -11.10
CA LYS A 361 -2.70 -11.93 -12.08
C LYS A 361 -2.17 -13.28 -11.58
N ASN A 362 -2.19 -13.51 -10.27
CA ASN A 362 -1.70 -14.74 -9.65
C ASN A 362 -2.83 -15.73 -9.29
N CYS A 363 -4.11 -15.38 -9.51
CA CYS A 363 -5.24 -16.30 -9.34
C CYS A 363 -5.69 -16.91 -10.68
N ASP A 364 -6.60 -17.89 -10.59
CA ASP A 364 -7.26 -18.47 -11.75
C ASP A 364 -8.25 -17.46 -12.35
N MET A 365 -7.93 -17.01 -13.58
CA MET A 365 -8.68 -16.03 -14.35
C MET A 365 -9.29 -16.63 -15.63
N SER A 366 -9.28 -17.96 -15.75
CA SER A 366 -9.66 -18.69 -16.97
C SER A 366 -11.17 -18.60 -17.28
N SER A 367 -12.00 -18.36 -16.27
CA SER A 367 -13.45 -18.33 -16.44
C SER A 367 -13.90 -17.14 -17.29
N SER A 368 -15.00 -17.30 -18.06
CA SER A 368 -15.62 -16.22 -18.83
C SER A 368 -16.06 -15.04 -17.96
N ARG A 369 -16.36 -15.32 -16.68
CA ARG A 369 -16.66 -14.31 -15.66
C ARG A 369 -15.42 -13.46 -15.40
N ASP A 370 -14.30 -14.09 -15.06
CA ASP A 370 -13.09 -13.42 -14.57
C ASP A 370 -12.22 -12.86 -15.71
N SER A 371 -12.35 -13.39 -16.93
CA SER A 371 -11.76 -12.81 -18.14
C SER A 371 -12.40 -11.46 -18.55
N LEU A 372 -13.55 -11.12 -17.94
CA LEU A 372 -14.39 -9.95 -18.26
C LEU A 372 -15.00 -9.98 -19.67
N TRP A 373 -15.08 -11.15 -20.30
CA TRP A 373 -15.51 -11.31 -21.68
C TRP A 373 -16.89 -10.69 -21.96
N PHE A 374 -17.90 -10.99 -21.13
CA PHE A 374 -19.26 -10.46 -21.30
C PHE A 374 -19.32 -8.92 -21.24
N ILE A 375 -18.50 -8.32 -20.39
CA ILE A 375 -18.47 -6.88 -20.20
C ILE A 375 -17.76 -6.22 -21.38
N ASN A 376 -16.68 -6.81 -21.86
CA ASN A 376 -16.00 -6.37 -23.08
C ASN A 376 -16.94 -6.44 -24.29
N ASN A 377 -17.70 -7.53 -24.46
CA ASN A 377 -18.69 -7.64 -25.53
C ASN A 377 -19.82 -6.59 -25.40
N THR A 378 -20.19 -6.23 -24.16
CA THR A 378 -21.17 -5.16 -23.93
C THR A 378 -20.60 -3.79 -24.30
N ALA A 379 -19.34 -3.51 -23.97
CA ALA A 379 -18.66 -2.28 -24.39
C ALA A 379 -18.55 -2.22 -25.93
N HIS A 380 -18.17 -3.33 -26.56
CA HIS A 380 -18.10 -3.44 -28.02
C HIS A 380 -19.44 -3.11 -28.69
N ARG A 381 -20.55 -3.70 -28.21
CA ARG A 381 -21.90 -3.37 -28.70
C ARG A 381 -22.25 -1.89 -28.53
N LYS A 382 -21.82 -1.26 -27.43
CA LYS A 382 -22.07 0.18 -27.19
C LYS A 382 -21.23 1.08 -28.09
N PHE A 383 -19.95 0.76 -28.30
CA PHE A 383 -19.09 1.51 -29.20
C PHE A 383 -19.62 1.47 -30.65
N ARG A 384 -20.14 0.32 -31.08
CA ARG A 384 -20.78 0.18 -32.41
C ARG A 384 -22.06 1.00 -32.62
N LYS A 385 -22.69 1.51 -31.55
CA LYS A 385 -23.87 2.40 -31.69
C LYS A 385 -23.48 3.82 -32.10
N GLU A 386 -22.22 4.19 -31.96
CA GLU A 386 -21.74 5.50 -32.38
C GLU A 386 -21.51 5.49 -33.90
N LYS A 387 -22.23 6.36 -34.63
CA LYS A 387 -22.23 6.40 -36.11
C LYS A 387 -20.82 6.48 -36.72
N LYS A 388 -19.87 7.13 -36.05
CA LYS A 388 -18.49 7.32 -36.51
C LYS A 388 -17.56 6.12 -36.24
N VAL A 389 -18.04 5.06 -35.58
CA VAL A 389 -17.20 3.93 -35.14
C VAL A 389 -17.51 2.69 -35.97
N SER A 390 -16.59 2.32 -36.86
CA SER A 390 -16.65 1.07 -37.61
C SER A 390 -16.47 -0.16 -36.70
N ARG A 391 -16.82 -1.35 -37.20
CA ARG A 391 -16.59 -2.61 -36.47
C ARG A 391 -15.11 -2.79 -36.09
N TYR A 392 -14.19 -2.48 -37.00
CA TYR A 392 -12.75 -2.60 -36.76
C TYR A 392 -12.27 -1.62 -35.69
N ARG A 393 -12.76 -0.37 -35.73
CA ARG A 393 -12.43 0.64 -34.71
C ARG A 393 -12.98 0.27 -33.35
N ALA A 394 -14.19 -0.30 -33.27
CA ALA A 394 -14.75 -0.79 -32.02
C ALA A 394 -13.90 -1.91 -31.40
N ASP A 395 -13.38 -2.83 -32.22
CA ASP A 395 -12.50 -3.91 -31.76
C ASP A 395 -11.16 -3.36 -31.23
N GLU A 396 -10.57 -2.38 -31.92
CA GLU A 396 -9.36 -1.69 -31.47
C GLU A 396 -9.58 -0.95 -30.14
N LEU A 397 -10.69 -0.23 -30.00
CA LEU A 397 -11.06 0.47 -28.76
C LEU A 397 -11.32 -0.51 -27.61
N CYS A 398 -11.92 -1.67 -27.89
CA CYS A 398 -12.07 -2.73 -26.91
C CYS A 398 -10.73 -3.33 -26.49
N LYS A 399 -9.79 -3.55 -27.41
CA LYS A 399 -8.42 -3.98 -27.09
C LYS A 399 -7.70 -2.95 -26.22
N LYS A 400 -7.85 -1.66 -26.51
CA LYS A 400 -7.31 -0.56 -25.70
C LYS A 400 -7.96 -0.47 -24.31
N GLY A 401 -9.29 -0.58 -24.22
CA GLY A 401 -10.06 -0.46 -22.98
C GLY A 401 -10.01 -1.71 -22.08
N PHE A 402 -9.78 -2.89 -22.64
CA PHE A 402 -9.65 -4.16 -21.91
C PHE A 402 -8.27 -4.81 -22.13
N PRO A 403 -7.18 -4.11 -21.76
CA PRO A 403 -5.81 -4.53 -22.06
C PRO A 403 -5.54 -5.91 -21.44
N LYS A 404 -5.06 -6.85 -22.26
CA LYS A 404 -4.63 -8.17 -21.77
C LYS A 404 -3.44 -7.98 -20.82
N VAL A 405 -3.45 -8.74 -19.73
CA VAL A 405 -2.35 -8.81 -18.76
C VAL A 405 -2.04 -10.28 -18.61
N GLY A 406 -0.77 -10.65 -18.79
CA GLY A 406 -0.34 -12.03 -18.56
C GLY A 406 -0.64 -12.44 -17.12
N TYR A 407 -1.36 -13.54 -16.94
CA TYR A 407 -1.63 -14.12 -15.62
C TYR A 407 -0.98 -15.49 -15.53
N LYS A 408 -0.39 -15.78 -14.37
CA LYS A 408 0.22 -17.07 -14.07
C LYS A 408 -0.21 -17.48 -12.68
N GLN A 409 -1.06 -18.50 -12.61
CA GLN A 409 -1.59 -18.99 -11.34
C GLN A 409 -0.44 -19.35 -10.41
N ASN A 410 -0.49 -18.89 -9.16
CA ASN A 410 0.41 -19.34 -8.11
C ASN A 410 1.92 -19.07 -8.31
N GLN A 411 2.31 -18.15 -9.21
CA GLN A 411 3.73 -17.85 -9.52
C GLN A 411 4.31 -16.63 -8.78
N HIS A 412 3.58 -16.10 -7.79
CA HIS A 412 4.09 -15.00 -6.97
C HIS A 412 5.33 -15.41 -6.18
N VAL A 413 6.29 -14.48 -6.05
CA VAL A 413 7.54 -14.68 -5.30
C VAL A 413 7.43 -14.03 -3.93
N ASN A 414 7.32 -14.85 -2.90
CA ASN A 414 7.18 -14.39 -1.52
C ASN A 414 8.44 -13.70 -0.98
N VAL A 415 8.22 -12.80 -0.02
CA VAL A 415 9.30 -12.35 0.88
C VAL A 415 9.82 -13.55 1.68
N ARG A 416 11.15 -13.68 1.77
CA ARG A 416 11.82 -14.75 2.52
C ARG A 416 11.83 -14.41 4.00
N GLY A 417 11.15 -15.23 4.82
CA GLY A 417 11.14 -15.10 6.28
C GLY A 417 10.85 -13.68 6.77
N THR A 418 11.72 -13.17 7.62
CA THR A 418 11.67 -11.82 8.22
C THR A 418 12.47 -10.78 7.45
N LYS A 419 12.90 -11.06 6.20
CA LYS A 419 13.63 -10.07 5.40
C LYS A 419 12.84 -8.76 5.32
N SER A 420 13.58 -7.66 5.41
CA SER A 420 13.09 -6.29 5.25
C SER A 420 13.98 -5.54 4.25
N PRO A 421 13.47 -4.58 3.45
CA PRO A 421 14.31 -3.71 2.62
C PRO A 421 15.45 -3.03 3.39
N TYR A 422 15.28 -2.85 4.70
CA TYR A 422 16.28 -2.27 5.61
C TYR A 422 17.41 -3.23 6.02
N ASP A 423 17.33 -4.52 5.64
CA ASP A 423 18.42 -5.49 5.84
C ASP A 423 19.66 -5.19 4.98
N GLY A 424 19.49 -4.38 3.93
CA GLY A 424 20.56 -3.98 3.02
C GLY A 424 20.90 -5.00 1.95
N ASP A 425 20.16 -6.09 1.82
CA ASP A 425 20.30 -7.08 0.74
C ASP A 425 19.66 -6.56 -0.55
N LEU A 426 20.35 -5.58 -1.15
CA LEU A 426 19.89 -4.89 -2.35
C LEU A 426 19.67 -5.85 -3.52
N VAL A 427 20.47 -6.92 -3.61
CA VAL A 427 20.40 -7.91 -4.68
C VAL A 427 19.10 -8.70 -4.57
N TYR A 428 18.78 -9.23 -3.39
CA TYR A 428 17.52 -9.94 -3.15
C TYR A 428 16.31 -9.07 -3.48
N TRP A 429 16.25 -7.88 -2.90
CA TRP A 429 15.10 -6.98 -3.06
C TRP A 429 14.91 -6.53 -4.50
N SER A 430 16.00 -6.16 -5.16
CA SER A 430 15.99 -5.75 -6.56
C SER A 430 15.53 -6.89 -7.49
N ASN A 431 16.04 -8.10 -7.29
CA ASN A 431 15.65 -9.27 -8.07
C ASN A 431 14.18 -9.64 -7.83
N ARG A 432 13.72 -9.66 -6.58
CA ARG A 432 12.32 -9.94 -6.25
C ARG A 432 11.39 -8.90 -6.86
N ASN A 433 11.66 -7.61 -6.65
CA ASN A 433 10.80 -6.53 -7.11
C ASN A 433 10.67 -6.52 -8.63
N SER A 434 11.72 -6.88 -9.38
CA SER A 434 11.62 -7.00 -10.84
C SER A 434 10.64 -8.08 -11.31
N ARG A 435 10.49 -9.17 -10.54
CA ARG A 435 9.51 -10.25 -10.83
C ARG A 435 8.07 -9.86 -10.51
N LEU A 436 7.86 -8.76 -9.78
CA LEU A 436 6.52 -8.23 -9.50
C LEU A 436 5.92 -7.49 -10.71
N TYR A 437 6.73 -7.13 -11.70
CA TYR A 437 6.30 -6.47 -12.93
C TYR A 437 6.22 -7.47 -14.10
N SER A 438 5.29 -7.21 -15.03
CA SER A 438 5.13 -7.98 -16.26
C SER A 438 5.38 -7.09 -17.49
N ASP A 439 5.41 -7.74 -18.66
CA ASP A 439 5.40 -7.09 -19.98
C ASP A 439 6.55 -6.08 -20.14
N ALA A 440 6.30 -4.97 -20.85
CA ALA A 440 7.29 -3.94 -21.14
C ALA A 440 7.98 -3.36 -19.88
N THR A 441 7.30 -3.34 -18.72
CA THR A 441 7.93 -2.87 -17.47
C THR A 441 8.98 -3.85 -16.98
N SER A 442 8.72 -5.16 -17.06
CA SER A 442 9.69 -6.19 -16.69
C SER A 442 10.91 -6.18 -17.62
N GLU A 443 10.68 -6.02 -18.92
CA GLU A 443 11.75 -5.92 -19.93
C GLU A 443 12.65 -4.72 -19.71
N ALA A 444 12.07 -3.52 -19.51
CA ALA A 444 12.82 -2.31 -19.18
C ALA A 444 13.63 -2.47 -17.88
N LEU A 445 13.04 -3.07 -16.85
CA LEU A 445 13.74 -3.36 -15.59
C LEU A 445 14.92 -4.32 -15.79
N LYS A 446 14.77 -5.40 -16.57
CA LYS A 446 15.87 -6.34 -16.85
C LYS A 446 16.99 -5.67 -17.63
N LYS A 447 16.66 -4.92 -18.69
CA LYS A 447 17.62 -4.15 -19.50
C LYS A 447 18.44 -3.19 -18.65
N GLN A 448 17.80 -2.52 -17.70
CA GLN A 448 18.44 -1.56 -16.80
C GLN A 448 19.09 -2.19 -15.55
N LYS A 449 19.27 -3.53 -15.52
CA LYS A 449 19.78 -4.26 -14.35
C LYS A 449 19.03 -3.86 -13.07
N GLN A 450 17.71 -3.76 -13.15
CA GLN A 450 16.78 -3.37 -12.07
C GLN A 450 17.10 -2.03 -11.37
N SER A 451 17.78 -1.13 -12.06
CA SER A 451 18.05 0.23 -11.61
C SER A 451 17.16 1.23 -12.35
N CYS A 452 16.82 2.34 -11.71
CA CYS A 452 16.10 3.43 -12.35
C CYS A 452 16.97 4.06 -13.44
N GLY A 453 16.41 4.25 -14.64
CA GLY A 453 17.12 4.83 -15.78
C GLY A 453 17.49 6.31 -15.62
N PHE A 454 16.91 7.00 -14.63
CA PHE A 454 17.20 8.40 -14.34
C PHE A 454 18.21 8.58 -13.19
N CYS A 455 17.89 8.06 -12.00
CA CYS A 455 18.75 8.26 -10.83
C CYS A 455 19.79 7.13 -10.63
N GLY A 456 19.66 5.99 -11.32
CA GLY A 456 20.53 4.82 -11.15
C GLY A 456 20.35 4.06 -9.82
N LEU A 457 19.41 4.45 -8.95
CA LEU A 457 19.12 3.70 -7.72
C LEU A 457 18.25 2.48 -8.03
N LYS A 458 18.40 1.43 -7.23
CA LYS A 458 17.55 0.23 -7.28
C LYS A 458 16.12 0.54 -6.83
N PHE A 459 15.16 -0.23 -7.33
CA PHE A 459 13.76 -0.18 -6.88
C PHE A 459 13.59 -1.01 -5.61
N LEU A 460 13.73 -0.37 -4.44
CA LEU A 460 13.66 -1.02 -3.12
C LEU A 460 12.42 -0.60 -2.32
N GLU A 461 12.04 0.66 -2.44
CA GLU A 461 10.96 1.30 -1.70
C GLU A 461 9.59 1.00 -2.35
N ASP A 462 8.49 1.24 -1.63
CA ASP A 462 7.10 1.11 -2.13
C ASP A 462 6.72 2.17 -3.19
N GLU A 463 7.72 2.81 -3.80
CA GLU A 463 7.53 3.74 -4.89
C GLU A 463 7.20 2.98 -6.19
N SER A 464 6.13 3.39 -6.88
CA SER A 464 5.74 2.74 -8.13
C SER A 464 6.78 2.93 -9.22
N VAL A 465 7.08 1.86 -9.95
CA VAL A 465 7.83 1.93 -11.21
C VAL A 465 6.91 2.51 -12.27
N HIS A 466 7.40 3.56 -12.94
CA HIS A 466 6.77 4.17 -14.09
C HIS A 466 7.60 3.86 -15.33
N LEU A 467 6.94 3.72 -16.48
CA LEU A 467 7.61 3.71 -17.77
C LEU A 467 7.61 5.13 -18.35
N HIS A 468 8.76 5.55 -18.82
CA HIS A 468 8.98 6.82 -19.51
C HIS A 468 9.33 6.53 -20.98
N HIS A 469 8.71 7.26 -21.90
CA HIS A 469 9.03 7.23 -23.33
C HIS A 469 10.12 8.26 -23.61
N ILE A 470 11.27 7.79 -24.11
CA ILE A 470 12.46 8.64 -24.32
C ILE A 470 12.20 9.69 -25.41
N ASP A 471 11.45 9.33 -26.44
CA ASP A 471 11.05 10.21 -27.55
C ASP A 471 9.83 11.10 -27.23
N GLY A 472 9.23 10.98 -26.05
CA GLY A 472 8.00 11.66 -25.68
C GLY A 472 6.72 11.09 -26.30
N ASN A 473 6.80 10.15 -27.24
CA ASN A 473 5.65 9.56 -27.91
C ASN A 473 5.07 8.39 -27.11
N HIS A 474 3.90 8.61 -26.50
CA HIS A 474 3.23 7.64 -25.62
C HIS A 474 2.62 6.42 -26.34
N ASP A 475 2.59 6.44 -27.67
CA ASP A 475 2.16 5.33 -28.51
C ASP A 475 3.33 4.46 -28.98
N ASN A 476 4.58 4.92 -28.82
CA ASN A 476 5.76 4.17 -29.23
C ASN A 476 6.29 3.23 -28.12
N TRP A 477 5.67 2.05 -28.02
CA TRP A 477 6.01 1.01 -27.03
C TRP A 477 7.24 0.16 -27.39
N LYS A 478 8.10 0.60 -28.31
CA LYS A 478 9.32 -0.14 -28.67
C LYS A 478 10.24 -0.27 -27.44
N PRO A 479 10.82 -1.46 -27.16
CA PRO A 479 11.67 -1.66 -25.97
C PRO A 479 12.89 -0.72 -25.88
N LYS A 480 13.36 -0.18 -27.00
CA LYS A 480 14.44 0.83 -27.01
C LYS A 480 13.98 2.19 -26.50
N ASN A 481 12.70 2.52 -26.67
CA ASN A 481 12.10 3.80 -26.30
C ASN A 481 11.61 3.85 -24.83
N LEU A 482 11.53 2.70 -24.16
CA LEU A 482 10.97 2.61 -22.81
C LEU A 482 12.07 2.60 -21.75
N LEU A 483 11.89 3.47 -20.76
CA LEU A 483 12.77 3.60 -19.60
C LEU A 483 11.99 3.40 -18.30
N ALA A 484 12.36 2.41 -17.49
CA ALA A 484 11.79 2.21 -16.16
C ALA A 484 12.40 3.21 -15.16
N VAL A 485 11.55 4.02 -14.54
CA VAL A 485 11.95 5.08 -13.61
C VAL A 485 11.09 5.06 -12.35
N HIS A 486 11.62 5.57 -11.24
CA HIS A 486 10.80 5.81 -10.05
C HIS A 486 9.72 6.85 -10.36
N GLN A 487 8.53 6.76 -9.76
CA GLN A 487 7.48 7.78 -9.90
C GLN A 487 7.97 9.22 -9.71
N SER A 488 8.78 9.45 -8.68
CA SER A 488 9.43 10.73 -8.38
C SER A 488 10.49 11.14 -9.38
N CYS A 489 11.18 10.19 -10.01
CA CYS A 489 12.12 10.47 -11.08
C CYS A 489 11.35 10.81 -12.36
N HIS A 490 10.25 10.12 -12.64
CA HIS A 490 9.33 10.48 -13.72
C HIS A 490 8.79 11.90 -13.56
N GLN A 491 8.39 12.30 -12.34
CA GLN A 491 8.01 13.69 -12.06
C GLN A 491 9.15 14.68 -12.28
N GLN A 492 10.41 14.29 -12.00
CA GLN A 492 11.59 15.14 -12.20
C GLN A 492 11.88 15.38 -13.68
N ILE A 493 11.79 14.32 -14.49
CA ILE A 493 11.98 14.41 -15.94
C ILE A 493 11.00 15.44 -16.53
N HIS A 494 9.75 15.41 -16.07
CA HIS A 494 8.68 16.32 -16.52
C HIS A 494 8.60 17.65 -15.74
N TRP A 495 9.64 18.05 -14.98
CA TRP A 495 9.65 19.36 -14.30
C TRP A 495 9.92 20.54 -15.23
N SER A 496 10.46 20.26 -16.41
CA SER A 496 10.91 21.27 -17.39
C SER A 496 9.94 21.41 -18.56
N THR A 497 9.00 20.48 -18.74
CA THR A 497 7.95 20.54 -19.76
C THR A 497 6.82 21.47 -19.28
N PRO A 498 6.44 22.50 -20.04
CA PRO A 498 5.28 23.33 -19.73
C PRO A 498 4.02 22.46 -19.59
N LYS A 499 3.18 22.75 -18.59
CA LYS A 499 1.84 22.15 -18.53
C LYS A 499 1.02 22.71 -19.69
N GLY A 500 0.87 21.93 -20.76
CA GLY A 500 0.14 22.35 -21.96
C GLY A 500 0.16 21.30 -23.07
N GLU A 501 1.16 20.43 -23.10
CA GLU A 501 1.19 19.26 -23.98
C GLU A 501 1.00 18.00 -23.12
N ASP A 502 -0.12 17.33 -23.36
CA ASP A 502 -0.64 16.10 -22.72
C ASP A 502 -1.17 16.19 -21.27
N ILE A 503 -2.50 16.33 -21.16
CA ILE A 503 -3.33 15.93 -20.01
C ILE A 503 -4.14 14.69 -20.36
#